data_AF-A0A2E3I249-F1
#
_entry.id   AF-A0A2E3I249-F1
#
_cell.length_a   1.000
_cell.length_b   1.000
_cell.length_c   1.000
_cell.angle_alpha   90.00
_cell.angle_beta   90.00
_cell.angle_gamma   90.00
#
_symmetry.space_group_name_H-M   'P 1'
#
loop_
_entity.id
_entity.type
_entity.pdbx_description
1 polymer ?
#
loop_
_entity_poly.entity_id
_entity_poly.type
_entity_poly.pdbx_seq_one_letter_code
_entity_poly.pdbx_strand_id
1 'polypeptide(L)'
;QNAINFGLPRRSWQLTSLSNERDRPSLALPETQSIVDILKKFGWRGSRMEPRTRTKVELNLTQPGILANGVFVQRMTTITSGSEMEKLVAESPTLDQLVQSIFLRILTRYPTSNELVFCNNLLRDGFEDRVVKELKKMGKAHALPNPDKYVTWSNHLQEEANSFMIDKQLLIKNGPTPSPALQKNWRERCEDLLWALVNSPEMVFSP
;
A
#
# COMPACT_ATOMS: atom_id res chain seq x y z
N GLN A 1 -32.36 -11.74 7.09
CA GLN A 1 -31.75 -10.78 8.05
C GLN A 1 -30.97 -9.77 7.21
N ASN A 2 -31.31 -8.48 7.31
CA ASN A 2 -30.57 -7.44 6.59
C ASN A 2 -29.18 -7.30 7.23
N ALA A 3 -28.12 -7.61 6.48
CA ALA A 3 -26.76 -7.33 6.89
C ALA A 3 -26.58 -5.81 6.99
N ILE A 4 -26.13 -5.33 8.16
CA ILE A 4 -25.80 -3.91 8.34
C ILE A 4 -24.49 -3.63 7.58
N ASN A 5 -24.54 -2.72 6.61
CA ASN A 5 -23.36 -2.30 5.86
C ASN A 5 -22.70 -1.10 6.56
N PHE A 6 -21.46 -1.28 7.04
CA PHE A 6 -20.67 -0.24 7.71
C PHE A 6 -19.75 0.55 6.77
N GLY A 7 -19.85 0.33 5.46
CA GLY A 7 -18.99 0.95 4.44
C GLY A 7 -17.60 0.32 4.36
N LEU A 8 -16.66 1.05 3.74
CA LEU A 8 -15.28 0.61 3.55
C LEU A 8 -14.40 1.09 4.72
N PRO A 9 -13.57 0.20 5.31
CA PRO A 9 -12.62 0.61 6.33
C PRO A 9 -11.57 1.55 5.73
N ARG A 10 -11.36 2.70 6.38
CA ARG A 10 -10.34 3.70 6.05
C ARG A 10 -9.18 3.74 7.06
N ARG A 11 -9.34 3.08 8.22
CA ARG A 11 -8.33 3.04 9.29
C ARG A 11 -8.17 1.62 9.82
N SER A 12 -6.97 1.30 10.31
CA SER A 12 -6.64 -0.04 10.82
C SER A 12 -7.50 -0.52 11.99
N TRP A 13 -8.05 0.39 12.79
CA TRP A 13 -8.98 0.05 13.89
C TRP A 13 -10.41 -0.26 13.43
N GLN A 14 -10.74 -0.02 12.15
CA GLN A 14 -12.02 -0.43 11.55
C GLN A 14 -11.96 -1.85 10.97
N LEU A 15 -10.77 -2.47 10.94
CA LEU A 15 -10.60 -3.84 10.51
C LEU A 15 -10.96 -4.82 11.65
N THR A 16 -11.46 -5.98 11.28
CA THR A 16 -11.76 -7.12 12.18
C THR A 16 -11.05 -8.38 11.69
N SER A 17 -11.24 -9.51 12.38
CA SER A 17 -10.66 -10.78 11.97
C SER A 17 -11.17 -11.24 10.60
N LEU A 18 -10.26 -11.76 9.77
CA LEU A 18 -10.55 -12.38 8.46
C LEU A 18 -10.82 -13.90 8.59
N SER A 19 -11.31 -14.34 9.75
CA SER A 19 -11.37 -15.77 10.12
C SER A 19 -12.28 -16.62 9.23
N ASN A 20 -13.29 -16.04 8.58
CA ASN A 20 -14.30 -16.78 7.82
C ASN A 20 -13.87 -17.13 6.39
N GLU A 21 -12.64 -16.79 6.01
CA GLU A 21 -12.25 -16.69 4.60
C GLU A 21 -11.11 -17.65 4.20
N ARG A 22 -10.65 -18.51 5.12
CA ARG A 22 -9.46 -19.34 4.92
C ARG A 22 -9.71 -20.63 4.14
N ASP A 23 -10.90 -21.22 4.26
CA ASP A 23 -11.17 -22.56 3.71
C ASP A 23 -11.89 -22.53 2.36
N ARG A 24 -12.26 -21.34 1.87
CA ARG A 24 -12.91 -21.15 0.55
C ARG A 24 -12.25 -19.98 -0.20
N PRO A 25 -11.57 -20.24 -1.34
CA PRO A 25 -10.94 -19.19 -2.12
C PRO A 25 -11.89 -18.05 -2.49
N SER A 26 -13.15 -18.37 -2.82
CA SER A 26 -14.20 -17.40 -3.13
C SER A 26 -14.43 -16.37 -2.02
N LEU A 27 -14.21 -16.73 -0.76
CA LEU A 27 -14.36 -15.83 0.37
C LEU A 27 -13.07 -15.12 0.76
N ALA A 28 -11.92 -15.44 0.17
CA ALA A 28 -10.66 -14.82 0.53
C ALA A 28 -10.67 -13.28 0.32
N LEU A 29 -10.04 -12.52 1.21
CA LEU A 29 -9.74 -11.10 0.99
C LEU A 29 -8.22 -10.88 0.86
N PRO A 30 -7.57 -11.30 -0.25
CA PRO A 30 -6.11 -11.28 -0.38
C PRO A 30 -5.48 -9.89 -0.22
N GLU A 31 -6.18 -8.82 -0.61
CA GLU A 31 -5.70 -7.45 -0.41
C GLU A 31 -5.66 -7.09 1.07
N THR A 32 -6.80 -7.27 1.75
CA THR A 32 -6.95 -6.98 3.18
C THR A 32 -6.03 -7.88 4.01
N GLN A 33 -5.84 -9.14 3.58
CA GLN A 33 -4.93 -10.09 4.20
C GLN A 33 -3.49 -9.55 4.21
N SER A 34 -3.01 -8.99 3.10
CA SER A 34 -1.66 -8.40 3.04
C SER A 34 -1.45 -7.25 4.05
N ILE A 35 -2.51 -6.46 4.29
CA ILE A 35 -2.50 -5.37 5.28
C ILE A 35 -2.51 -5.96 6.70
N VAL A 36 -3.44 -6.90 6.96
CA VAL A 36 -3.61 -7.55 8.26
C VAL A 36 -2.37 -8.32 8.68
N ASP A 37 -1.63 -8.93 7.75
CA ASP A 37 -0.42 -9.67 8.05
C ASP A 37 0.68 -8.75 8.60
N ILE A 38 0.89 -7.58 8.00
CA ILE A 38 1.81 -6.57 8.53
C ILE A 38 1.31 -6.07 9.88
N LEU A 39 0.05 -5.64 9.97
CA LEU A 39 -0.50 -5.14 11.23
C LEU A 39 -0.31 -6.14 12.38
N LYS A 40 -0.54 -7.44 12.15
CA LYS A 40 -0.30 -8.51 13.14
C LYS A 40 1.17 -8.62 13.55
N LYS A 41 2.11 -8.48 12.62
CA LYS A 41 3.55 -8.45 12.94
C LYS A 41 3.95 -7.24 13.80
N PHE A 42 3.22 -6.15 13.68
CA PHE A 42 3.35 -4.96 14.52
C PHE A 42 2.37 -4.95 15.71
N GLY A 43 1.82 -6.11 16.09
CA GLY A 43 1.09 -6.31 17.34
C GLY A 43 -0.41 -6.00 17.29
N TRP A 44 -0.97 -5.66 16.13
CA TRP A 44 -2.42 -5.55 15.94
C TRP A 44 -3.11 -6.91 16.09
N ARG A 45 -4.34 -6.89 16.62
CA ARG A 45 -5.16 -8.09 16.82
C ARG A 45 -6.58 -7.81 16.36
N GLY A 46 -7.13 -8.71 15.53
CA GLY A 46 -8.50 -8.58 15.00
C GLY A 46 -9.60 -8.96 15.99
N SER A 47 -9.27 -9.72 17.03
CA SER A 47 -10.17 -10.05 18.14
C SER A 47 -9.72 -9.33 19.41
N ARG A 48 -10.37 -8.22 19.73
CA ARG A 48 -10.15 -7.51 21.00
C ARG A 48 -11.04 -8.13 22.08
N MET A 49 -10.53 -9.16 22.77
CA MET A 49 -11.17 -9.65 23.99
C MET A 49 -10.80 -8.79 25.22
N GLU A 50 -9.66 -8.10 25.17
CA GLU A 50 -9.16 -7.26 26.26
C GLU A 50 -9.10 -5.78 25.86
N PRO A 51 -9.53 -4.85 26.73
CA PRO A 51 -9.48 -3.41 26.48
C PRO A 51 -8.08 -2.84 26.76
N ARG A 52 -7.04 -3.44 26.17
CA ARG A 52 -5.67 -2.91 26.29
C ARG A 52 -5.43 -1.79 25.28
N THR A 53 -5.03 -0.63 25.77
CA THR A 53 -4.73 0.55 24.95
C THR A 53 -3.34 0.48 24.31
N ARG A 54 -2.38 -0.20 24.95
CA ARG A 54 -0.99 -0.29 24.46
C ARG A 54 -0.74 -1.56 23.66
N THR A 55 -0.23 -1.40 22.44
CA THR A 55 0.28 -2.49 21.62
C THR A 55 1.55 -3.06 22.25
N LYS A 56 1.71 -4.38 22.26
CA LYS A 56 2.93 -5.03 22.75
C LYS A 56 4.04 -4.74 21.74
N VAL A 57 5.06 -3.99 22.14
CA VAL A 57 6.24 -3.71 21.33
C VAL A 57 7.28 -4.77 21.70
N GLU A 58 7.37 -5.83 20.89
CA GLU A 58 8.45 -6.80 20.97
C GLU A 58 9.23 -6.75 19.66
N LEU A 59 10.55 -6.61 19.78
CA LEU A 59 11.46 -6.73 18.65
C LEU A 59 11.37 -8.14 18.09
N ASN A 60 11.11 -8.26 16.80
CA ASN A 60 11.05 -9.55 16.12
C ASN A 60 11.68 -9.44 14.73
N LEU A 61 12.57 -10.37 14.39
CA LEU A 61 13.21 -10.46 13.07
C LEU A 61 12.20 -10.55 11.92
N THR A 62 10.97 -11.00 12.18
CA THR A 62 9.90 -11.05 11.16
C THR A 62 9.30 -9.70 10.80
N GLN A 63 9.50 -8.64 11.60
CA GLN A 63 9.05 -7.27 11.28
C GLN A 63 9.84 -6.66 10.10
N PRO A 64 11.19 -6.59 10.13
CA PRO A 64 11.94 -6.13 8.96
C PRO A 64 11.76 -7.08 7.77
N GLY A 65 11.64 -8.39 8.01
CA GLY A 65 11.41 -9.37 6.94
C GLY A 65 10.11 -9.13 6.17
N ILE A 66 8.99 -8.84 6.87
CA ILE A 66 7.70 -8.57 6.22
C ILE A 66 7.66 -7.19 5.55
N LEU A 67 8.40 -6.20 6.06
CA LEU A 67 8.50 -4.90 5.39
C LEU A 67 9.33 -5.00 4.11
N ALA A 68 10.47 -5.70 4.14
CA ALA A 68 11.37 -5.77 2.99
C ALA A 68 10.80 -6.60 1.84
N ASN A 69 10.05 -7.66 2.15
CA ASN A 69 9.62 -8.68 1.17
C ASN A 69 8.09 -8.80 1.04
N GLY A 70 7.33 -8.04 1.82
CA GLY A 70 5.87 -8.18 1.86
C GLY A 70 5.19 -7.55 0.65
N VAL A 71 4.14 -8.22 0.17
CA VAL A 71 3.29 -7.74 -0.93
C VAL A 71 2.72 -6.35 -0.66
N PHE A 72 2.39 -6.04 0.60
CA PHE A 72 1.87 -4.73 0.96
C PHE A 72 2.90 -3.62 0.74
N VAL A 73 4.17 -3.82 1.10
CA VAL A 73 5.21 -2.80 0.90
C VAL A 73 5.47 -2.61 -0.58
N GLN A 74 5.56 -3.69 -1.37
CA GLN A 74 5.65 -3.60 -2.83
C GLN A 74 4.51 -2.74 -3.39
N ARG A 75 3.26 -2.98 -2.97
CA ARG A 75 2.09 -2.19 -3.40
C ARG A 75 2.14 -0.73 -2.95
N MET A 76 2.68 -0.47 -1.76
CA MET A 76 2.77 0.87 -1.20
C MET A 76 3.87 1.70 -1.89
N THR A 77 4.97 1.06 -2.28
CA THR A 77 6.12 1.74 -2.89
C THR A 77 6.00 1.84 -4.40
N THR A 78 5.19 0.99 -5.07
CA THR A 78 4.91 1.13 -6.51
C THR A 78 3.97 2.30 -6.78
N ILE A 79 4.38 3.24 -7.64
CA ILE A 79 3.58 4.38 -8.08
C ILE A 79 2.65 3.90 -9.19
N THR A 80 1.35 3.85 -8.90
CA THR A 80 0.31 3.35 -9.79
C THR A 80 -0.57 4.47 -10.32
N SER A 81 -1.24 4.23 -11.44
CA SER A 81 -2.15 5.22 -12.03
C SER A 81 -3.34 5.55 -11.13
N GLY A 82 -3.60 6.85 -11.00
CA GLY A 82 -4.64 7.43 -10.16
C GLY A 82 -4.31 7.40 -8.67
N SER A 83 -3.10 6.99 -8.26
CA SER A 83 -2.68 7.00 -6.86
C SER A 83 -2.36 8.42 -6.39
N GLU A 84 -2.52 8.66 -5.08
CA GLU A 84 -2.14 9.94 -4.46
C GLU A 84 -0.62 10.18 -4.50
N MET A 85 0.18 9.14 -4.70
CA MET A 85 1.62 9.27 -4.91
C MET A 85 1.95 9.73 -6.33
N GLU A 86 1.27 9.19 -7.34
CA GLU A 86 1.42 9.66 -8.73
C GLU A 86 1.07 11.14 -8.86
N LYS A 87 -0.05 11.56 -8.26
CA LYS A 87 -0.45 12.98 -8.21
C LYS A 87 0.60 13.84 -7.52
N LEU A 88 1.06 13.44 -6.33
CA LEU A 88 2.09 14.18 -5.60
C LEU A 88 3.35 14.35 -6.45
N VAL A 89 3.84 13.27 -7.04
CA VAL A 89 5.04 13.28 -7.89
C VAL A 89 4.85 14.21 -9.08
N ALA A 90 3.72 14.11 -9.78
CA ALA A 90 3.47 14.88 -10.99
C ALA A 90 3.20 16.37 -10.72
N GLU A 91 2.59 16.72 -9.58
CA GLU A 91 2.20 18.10 -9.23
C GLU A 91 3.26 18.85 -8.41
N SER A 92 4.25 18.15 -7.84
CA SER A 92 5.30 18.81 -7.03
C SER A 92 6.12 19.80 -7.85
N PRO A 93 6.21 21.08 -7.45
CA PRO A 93 6.89 22.10 -8.24
C PRO A 93 8.42 22.05 -8.08
N THR A 94 8.92 21.58 -6.93
CA THR A 94 10.36 21.45 -6.67
C THR A 94 10.68 20.10 -6.04
N LEU A 95 11.92 19.67 -6.23
CA LEU A 95 12.38 18.39 -5.68
C LEU A 95 12.39 18.39 -4.15
N ASP A 96 12.79 19.50 -3.53
CA ASP A 96 12.75 19.67 -2.08
C ASP A 96 11.36 19.45 -1.51
N GLN A 97 10.33 20.05 -2.14
CA GLN A 97 8.95 19.92 -1.70
C GLN A 97 8.42 18.49 -1.88
N LEU A 98 8.81 17.82 -2.97
CA LEU A 98 8.48 16.42 -3.18
C LEU A 98 9.09 15.55 -2.07
N VAL A 99 10.39 15.68 -1.81
CA VAL A 99 11.08 14.89 -0.79
C VAL A 99 10.50 15.16 0.60
N GLN A 100 10.28 16.42 0.97
CA GLN A 100 9.64 16.77 2.24
C GLN A 100 8.24 16.13 2.38
N SER A 101 7.43 16.16 1.31
CA SER A 101 6.11 15.56 1.30
C SER A 101 6.14 14.04 1.44
N ILE A 102 7.12 13.38 0.81
CA ILE A 102 7.34 11.93 0.95
C ILE A 102 7.73 11.58 2.40
N PHE A 103 8.69 12.30 2.98
CA PHE A 103 9.12 12.10 4.37
C PHE A 103 7.97 12.27 5.37
N LEU A 104 7.15 13.31 5.21
CA LEU A 104 5.98 13.51 6.06
C LEU A 104 4.95 12.39 5.91
N ARG A 105 4.74 11.86 4.71
CA ARG A 105 3.77 10.78 4.47
C ARG A 105 4.23 9.44 5.03
N ILE A 106 5.54 9.15 5.00
CA ILE A 106 6.07 7.85 5.41
C ILE A 106 6.56 7.88 6.87
N LEU A 107 7.39 8.85 7.23
CA LEU A 107 8.07 8.92 8.53
C LEU A 107 7.43 9.95 9.47
N THR A 108 6.41 10.69 9.03
CA THR A 108 5.70 11.70 9.85
C THR A 108 6.59 12.83 10.39
N ARG A 109 7.74 13.07 9.74
CA ARG A 109 8.66 14.17 10.03
C ARG A 109 9.22 14.78 8.75
N TYR A 110 9.92 15.91 8.88
CA TYR A 110 10.71 16.47 7.77
C TYR A 110 12.08 15.77 7.64
N PRO A 111 12.66 15.74 6.43
CA PRO A 111 14.03 15.28 6.23
C PRO A 111 15.01 16.24 6.92
N THR A 112 16.11 15.69 7.42
CA THR A 112 17.28 16.48 7.81
C THR A 112 17.96 17.08 6.57
N SER A 113 18.82 18.09 6.76
CA SER A 113 19.56 18.71 5.64
C SER A 113 20.38 17.69 4.84
N ASN A 114 20.98 16.70 5.50
CA ASN A 114 21.78 15.66 4.85
C ASN A 114 20.90 14.69 4.04
N GLU A 115 19.77 14.26 4.61
CA GLU A 115 18.80 13.40 3.92
C GLU A 115 18.21 14.11 2.69
N LEU A 116 17.88 15.39 2.82
CA LEU A 116 17.36 16.20 1.72
C LEU A 116 18.36 16.26 0.56
N VAL A 117 19.64 16.58 0.84
CA VAL A 117 20.70 16.60 -0.18
C VAL A 117 20.87 15.23 -0.84
N PHE A 118 20.87 14.14 -0.07
CA PHE A 118 20.99 12.80 -0.60
C PHE A 118 19.82 12.42 -1.52
N CYS A 119 18.59 12.64 -1.08
CA CYS A 119 17.39 12.35 -1.86
C CYS A 119 17.30 13.22 -3.12
N ASN A 120 17.71 14.48 -3.02
CA ASN A 120 17.76 15.37 -4.17
C ASN A 120 18.76 14.87 -5.21
N ASN A 121 19.96 14.44 -4.79
CA ASN A 121 20.95 13.89 -5.71
C ASN A 121 20.46 12.62 -6.43
N LEU A 122 19.68 11.77 -5.75
CA LEU A 122 19.09 10.57 -6.33
C LEU A 122 18.03 10.88 -7.42
N LEU A 123 17.26 11.96 -7.23
CA LEU A 123 16.07 12.24 -8.03
C LEU A 123 16.21 13.43 -9.00
N ARG A 124 17.28 14.22 -8.91
CA ARG A 124 17.46 15.42 -9.75
C ARG A 124 17.44 15.11 -11.25
N ASP A 125 18.05 14.00 -11.67
CA ASP A 125 18.27 13.71 -13.09
C ASP A 125 16.94 13.31 -13.75
N GLY A 126 16.37 14.18 -14.58
CA GLY A 126 15.07 13.94 -15.23
C GLY A 126 13.87 14.30 -14.35
N PHE A 127 14.05 15.09 -13.28
CA PHE A 127 12.93 15.62 -12.49
C PHE A 127 12.00 16.49 -13.35
N GLU A 128 12.54 17.41 -14.15
CA GLU A 128 11.73 18.32 -14.97
C GLU A 128 10.92 17.56 -16.04
N ASP A 129 11.52 16.55 -16.67
CA ASP A 129 10.90 15.75 -17.74
C ASP A 129 10.21 14.48 -17.23
N ARG A 130 9.97 14.36 -15.91
CA ARG A 130 9.50 13.12 -15.28
C ARG A 130 8.09 12.68 -15.72
N VAL A 131 7.28 13.59 -16.25
CA VAL A 131 5.89 13.33 -16.66
C VAL A 131 5.84 13.08 -18.18
N VAL A 132 5.41 11.88 -18.60
CA VAL A 132 5.34 11.43 -20.01
C VAL A 132 4.00 11.79 -20.66
N LYS A 133 2.91 11.72 -19.90
CA LYS A 133 1.55 12.00 -20.38
C LYS A 133 0.92 13.05 -19.47
N GLU A 134 0.23 14.03 -20.04
CA GLU A 134 -0.49 15.03 -19.25
C GLU A 134 -1.41 14.36 -18.21
N LEU A 135 -1.38 14.91 -16.99
CA LEU A 135 -2.18 14.54 -15.80
C LEU A 135 -3.67 14.27 -16.14
N LYS A 136 -4.23 14.93 -17.16
CA LYS A 136 -5.63 14.79 -17.60
C LYS A 136 -6.01 13.40 -18.14
N LYS A 137 -5.03 12.56 -18.48
CA LYS A 137 -5.23 11.15 -18.86
C LYS A 137 -4.73 10.16 -17.80
N MET A 138 -4.43 10.62 -16.59
CA MET A 138 -4.19 9.69 -15.48
C MET A 138 -5.44 8.83 -15.30
N GLY A 139 -5.25 7.51 -15.26
CA GLY A 139 -6.35 6.57 -15.07
C GLY A 139 -7.17 6.98 -13.86
N LYS A 140 -8.51 6.83 -13.94
CA LYS A 140 -9.36 7.03 -12.78
C LYS A 140 -8.77 6.21 -11.63
N ALA A 141 -8.53 6.84 -10.47
CA ALA A 141 -8.20 6.16 -9.22
C ALA A 141 -9.04 4.90 -9.14
N HIS A 142 -8.39 3.73 -8.94
CA HIS A 142 -8.97 2.38 -9.11
C HIS A 142 -10.49 2.46 -9.03
N ALA A 143 -11.14 2.46 -10.20
CA ALA A 143 -12.60 2.55 -10.25
C ALA A 143 -13.13 1.54 -9.24
N LEU A 144 -14.14 1.94 -8.44
CA LEU A 144 -14.84 1.01 -7.55
C LEU A 144 -15.00 -0.30 -8.33
N PRO A 145 -14.43 -1.42 -7.84
CA PRO A 145 -14.34 -2.65 -8.62
C PRO A 145 -15.73 -2.96 -9.14
N ASN A 146 -15.83 -3.30 -10.43
CA ASN A 146 -17.11 -3.62 -11.07
C ASN A 146 -17.92 -4.57 -10.14
N PRO A 147 -19.11 -4.17 -9.67
CA PRO A 147 -19.93 -4.99 -8.77
C PRO A 147 -20.22 -6.39 -9.33
N ASP A 148 -20.31 -6.52 -10.66
CA ASP A 148 -20.54 -7.79 -11.35
C ASP A 148 -19.35 -8.76 -11.27
N LYS A 149 -18.18 -8.26 -10.86
CA LYS A 149 -16.96 -9.04 -10.63
C LYS A 149 -16.68 -9.27 -9.15
N TYR A 150 -17.62 -8.97 -8.25
CA TYR A 150 -17.43 -9.20 -6.83
C TYR A 150 -17.90 -10.59 -6.42
N VAL A 151 -17.12 -11.24 -5.56
CA VAL A 151 -17.62 -12.37 -4.80
C VAL A 151 -18.40 -11.84 -3.60
N THR A 152 -19.64 -12.28 -3.49
CA THR A 152 -20.63 -11.88 -2.49
C THR A 152 -21.28 -13.13 -1.92
N TRP A 153 -22.09 -12.97 -0.87
CA TRP A 153 -22.86 -14.09 -0.32
C TRP A 153 -23.74 -14.80 -1.36
N SER A 154 -24.22 -14.10 -2.40
CA SER A 154 -25.09 -14.70 -3.41
C SER A 154 -24.37 -15.56 -4.47
N ASN A 155 -23.07 -15.37 -4.70
CA ASN A 155 -22.32 -16.11 -5.72
C ASN A 155 -21.07 -16.84 -5.20
N HIS A 156 -20.72 -16.74 -3.92
CA HIS A 156 -19.51 -17.38 -3.36
C HIS A 156 -19.46 -18.92 -3.45
N LEU A 157 -20.57 -19.58 -3.78
CA LEU A 157 -20.64 -21.03 -4.01
C LEU A 157 -20.38 -21.43 -5.47
N GLN A 158 -20.31 -20.47 -6.39
CA GLN A 158 -20.06 -20.73 -7.81
C GLN A 158 -18.58 -21.01 -8.05
N GLU A 159 -18.27 -21.89 -9.00
CA GLU A 159 -16.89 -22.27 -9.33
C GLU A 159 -16.10 -21.06 -9.86
N GLU A 160 -16.75 -20.22 -10.64
CA GLU A 160 -16.21 -18.98 -11.20
C GLU A 160 -15.74 -18.02 -10.10
N ALA A 161 -16.39 -18.02 -8.94
CA ALA A 161 -16.00 -17.20 -7.79
C ALA A 161 -14.66 -17.66 -7.20
N ASN A 162 -14.38 -18.96 -7.19
CA ASN A 162 -13.08 -19.48 -6.74
C ASN A 162 -11.97 -19.10 -7.74
N SER A 163 -12.20 -19.35 -9.04
CA SER A 163 -11.22 -19.03 -10.09
C SER A 163 -10.88 -17.55 -10.10
N PHE A 164 -11.89 -16.68 -10.02
CA PHE A 164 -11.70 -15.24 -9.93
C PHE A 164 -10.82 -14.83 -8.73
N MET A 165 -11.04 -15.42 -7.56
CA MET A 165 -10.27 -15.09 -6.36
C MET A 165 -8.84 -15.61 -6.40
N ILE A 166 -8.61 -16.77 -7.02
CA ILE A 166 -7.26 -17.30 -7.28
C ILE A 166 -6.50 -16.35 -8.20
N ASP A 167 -7.12 -15.94 -9.31
CA ASP A 167 -6.51 -14.98 -10.25
C ASP A 167 -6.22 -13.65 -9.57
N LYS A 168 -7.15 -13.16 -8.75
CA LYS A 168 -6.97 -11.95 -7.95
C LYS A 168 -5.79 -12.07 -6.98
N GLN A 169 -5.65 -13.21 -6.31
CA GLN A 169 -4.53 -13.47 -5.41
C GLN A 169 -3.19 -13.48 -6.15
N LEU A 170 -3.14 -14.06 -7.35
CA LEU A 170 -1.96 -14.02 -8.22
C LEU A 170 -1.61 -12.59 -8.65
N LEU A 171 -2.60 -11.79 -9.06
CA LEU A 171 -2.39 -10.38 -9.41
C LEU A 171 -1.82 -9.58 -8.24
N ILE A 172 -2.37 -9.78 -7.03
CA ILE A 172 -1.89 -9.11 -5.82
C ILE A 172 -0.46 -9.52 -5.51
N LYS A 173 -0.14 -10.81 -5.63
CA LYS A 173 1.21 -11.34 -5.41
C LYS A 173 2.23 -10.80 -6.43
N ASN A 174 1.81 -10.60 -7.68
CA ASN A 174 2.67 -10.06 -8.73
C ASN A 174 2.94 -8.55 -8.56
N GLY A 175 2.18 -7.87 -7.70
CA GLY A 175 2.27 -6.44 -7.50
C GLY A 175 1.43 -5.65 -8.50
N PRO A 176 1.21 -4.36 -8.25
CA PRO A 176 0.34 -3.55 -9.08
C PRO A 176 1.05 -3.10 -10.35
N THR A 177 0.27 -2.77 -11.39
CA THR A 177 0.83 -2.21 -12.63
C THR A 177 1.37 -0.80 -12.39
N PRO A 178 2.65 -0.53 -12.67
CA PRO A 178 3.21 0.81 -12.49
C PRO A 178 2.60 1.85 -13.43
N SER A 179 2.66 3.12 -13.01
CA SER A 179 2.17 4.25 -13.80
C SER A 179 2.90 4.37 -15.14
N PRO A 180 2.17 4.46 -16.27
CA PRO A 180 2.73 4.82 -17.57
C PRO A 180 2.79 6.34 -17.78
N ALA A 181 2.36 7.14 -16.81
CA ALA A 181 2.37 8.61 -16.89
C ALA A 181 3.73 9.20 -16.47
N LEU A 182 4.59 8.41 -15.82
CA LEU A 182 5.91 8.82 -15.36
C LEU A 182 7.01 8.14 -16.17
N GLN A 183 8.13 8.84 -16.35
CA GLN A 183 9.33 8.30 -16.99
C GLN A 183 9.81 7.10 -16.19
N LYS A 184 9.94 5.94 -16.84
CA LYS A 184 10.23 4.66 -16.17
C LYS A 184 11.45 4.75 -15.25
N ASN A 185 12.58 5.22 -15.77
CA ASN A 185 13.84 5.28 -15.03
C ASN A 185 13.77 6.24 -13.84
N TRP A 186 13.03 7.34 -13.96
CA TRP A 186 12.87 8.30 -12.88
C TRP A 186 11.91 7.77 -11.81
N ARG A 187 10.77 7.19 -12.24
CA ARG A 187 9.78 6.53 -11.38
C ARG A 187 10.45 5.47 -10.51
N GLU A 188 11.24 4.58 -11.11
CA GLU A 188 11.91 3.49 -10.39
C GLU A 188 12.82 4.00 -9.26
N ARG A 189 13.61 5.07 -9.50
CA ARG A 189 14.41 5.68 -8.42
C ARG A 189 13.56 6.32 -7.33
N CYS A 190 12.41 6.89 -7.68
CA CYS A 190 11.47 7.40 -6.68
C CYS A 190 10.85 6.25 -5.87
N GLU A 191 10.52 5.13 -6.49
CA GLU A 191 10.01 3.93 -5.80
C GLU A 191 11.08 3.30 -4.90
N ASP A 192 12.34 3.31 -5.32
CA ASP A 192 13.48 2.88 -4.48
C ASP A 192 13.62 3.77 -3.23
N LEU A 193 13.44 5.09 -3.38
CA LEU A 193 13.39 6.01 -2.23
C LEU A 193 12.24 5.65 -1.28
N LEU A 194 11.03 5.43 -1.81
CA LEU A 194 9.87 5.02 -1.00
C LEU A 194 10.17 3.72 -0.25
N TRP A 195 10.73 2.72 -0.94
CA TRP A 195 11.11 1.45 -0.35
C TRP A 195 12.18 1.59 0.74
N ALA A 196 13.20 2.42 0.50
CA ALA A 196 14.27 2.69 1.46
C ALA A 196 13.74 3.34 2.74
N LEU A 197 12.79 4.29 2.63
CA LEU A 197 12.19 4.94 3.79
C LEU A 197 11.34 3.97 4.61
N VAL A 198 10.57 3.10 3.96
CA VAL A 198 9.77 2.06 4.64
C VAL A 198 10.64 1.02 5.34
N ASN A 199 11.83 0.74 4.81
CA ASN A 199 12.79 -0.18 5.41
C ASN A 199 13.85 0.51 6.27
N SER A 200 13.67 1.81 6.55
CA SER A 200 14.60 2.56 7.39
C SER A 200 14.57 2.04 8.84
N PRO A 201 15.69 2.16 9.59
CA PRO A 201 15.71 1.83 11.00
C PRO A 201 14.66 2.59 11.82
N GLU A 202 14.29 3.79 11.39
CA GLU A 202 13.24 4.59 12.02
C GLU A 202 11.88 3.89 11.95
N MET A 203 11.48 3.41 10.76
CA MET A 203 10.23 2.66 10.61
C MET A 203 10.26 1.30 11.33
N VAL A 204 11.42 0.63 11.36
CA VAL A 204 11.55 -0.73 11.91
C VAL A 204 11.66 -0.73 13.44
N PHE A 205 12.37 0.23 14.02
CA PHE A 205 12.80 0.20 15.43
C PHE A 205 12.29 1.37 16.28
N SER A 206 11.74 2.44 15.68
CA SER A 206 11.15 3.57 16.41
C SER A 206 9.62 3.57 16.24
N PRO A 207 8.87 2.83 17.09
CA PRO A 207 7.41 2.84 17.06
C PRO A 207 6.79 4.17 17.51
#